data_AF-A0A1L9T719-F1
#
_entry.id   AF-A0A1L9T719-F1
#
_cell.length_a   1.000
_cell.length_b   1.000
_cell.length_c   1.000
_cell.angle_alpha   90.00
_cell.angle_beta   90.00
_cell.angle_gamma   90.00
#
_symmetry.space_group_name_H-M   'P 1'
#
loop_
_entity.id
_entity.type
_entity.pdbx_description
1 polymer ?
#
loop_
_entity_poly.entity_id
_entity_poly.type
_entity_poly.pdbx_seq_one_letter_code
_entity_poly.pdbx_strand_id
1 'polypeptide(L)'
;MESTSRLLFAEEQKSETFPLKHHNELAKSKRPILPWLGLILILLATNILSYLGGSRHSLQESTAEPDNPAYYLNVDTTLKPFNWTTEYSSAENKSHTEELWDQIQPSHGFIAVDRDWAEDQGWPESMYLPSDKTKGVYLLEAYHYLHCLKILRKTFWEAVDGKPYTHHTPGAHMNHCFDALRQYVICNADTTPLYTFGDFTAGDGQVHQCKDWSQVREYATKNTACYRDSVDHIPLGEHFGFCDDGGDGVIELG
;
A
#
# COMPACT_ATOMS: atom_id res chain seq x y z
N MET A 1 -27.96 64.32 -16.70
CA MET A 1 -27.97 63.17 -15.79
C MET A 1 -26.50 62.83 -15.50
N GLU A 2 -25.75 63.75 -14.88
CA GLU A 2 -25.73 64.07 -13.43
C GLU A 2 -24.89 63.01 -12.68
N SER A 3 -23.67 63.28 -12.19
CA SER A 3 -23.19 64.36 -11.29
C SER A 3 -23.75 64.17 -9.87
N THR A 4 -22.98 64.17 -8.78
CA THR A 4 -21.69 64.83 -8.44
C THR A 4 -20.66 63.83 -7.82
N SER A 5 -19.34 64.04 -7.66
CA SER A 5 -18.39 65.16 -7.81
C SER A 5 -18.23 66.21 -6.68
N ARG A 6 -17.24 65.99 -5.78
CA ARG A 6 -16.28 66.93 -5.12
C ARG A 6 -15.40 66.13 -4.15
N LEU A 7 -14.07 66.26 -3.96
CA LEU A 7 -13.03 67.29 -4.14
C LEU A 7 -12.65 68.11 -2.89
N LEU A 8 -11.38 67.89 -2.49
CA LEU A 8 -10.38 68.84 -1.94
C LEU A 8 -10.25 69.09 -0.42
N PHE A 9 -9.12 69.76 -0.10
CA PHE A 9 -8.35 69.81 1.15
C PHE A 9 -8.56 71.13 1.95
N ALA A 10 -7.79 71.26 3.04
CA ALA A 10 -7.59 72.42 3.93
C ALA A 10 -8.65 72.61 5.04
N GLU A 11 -8.35 73.22 6.19
CA GLU A 11 -7.17 74.04 6.54
C GLU A 11 -6.65 73.81 8.00
N GLU A 12 -5.60 74.54 8.38
CA GLU A 12 -4.83 74.44 9.64
C GLU A 12 -5.41 75.31 10.79
N GLN A 13 -5.35 74.84 12.04
CA GLN A 13 -5.43 75.71 13.22
C GLN A 13 -4.73 75.13 14.47
N LYS A 14 -4.37 75.99 15.44
CA LYS A 14 -3.22 75.80 16.33
C LYS A 14 -3.36 76.58 17.66
N SER A 15 -3.05 75.95 18.81
CA SER A 15 -2.99 76.54 20.18
C SER A 15 -4.34 77.08 20.74
N GLU A 16 -4.66 77.21 22.05
CA GLU A 16 -4.15 76.73 23.38
C GLU A 16 -5.28 76.97 24.45
N THR A 17 -5.23 76.88 25.81
CA THR A 17 -4.18 76.79 26.86
C THR A 17 -4.79 76.31 28.21
N PHE A 18 -4.00 75.67 29.10
CA PHE A 18 -4.16 75.59 30.60
C PHE A 18 -5.46 74.95 31.21
N PRO A 19 -5.54 74.68 32.56
CA PRO A 19 -4.73 73.63 33.22
C PRO A 19 -5.51 72.67 34.17
N LEU A 20 -4.77 71.66 34.65
CA LEU A 20 -5.11 70.58 35.61
C LEU A 20 -5.99 70.93 36.82
N LYS A 21 -6.83 69.95 37.22
CA LYS A 21 -7.13 69.64 38.64
C LYS A 21 -7.08 68.14 38.91
N HIS A 22 -6.76 67.76 40.15
CA HIS A 22 -6.19 66.45 40.51
C HIS A 22 -7.22 65.53 41.22
N HIS A 23 -7.42 64.31 40.72
CA HIS A 23 -7.94 63.12 41.44
C HIS A 23 -7.43 61.87 40.69
N ASN A 24 -6.31 61.23 41.09
CA ASN A 24 -6.10 60.29 42.20
C ASN A 24 -6.21 58.80 41.80
N GLU A 25 -5.26 57.99 42.27
CA GLU A 25 -5.29 56.52 42.40
C GLU A 25 -5.55 55.64 41.14
N LEU A 26 -4.52 55.46 40.31
CA LEU A 26 -4.41 54.29 39.42
C LEU A 26 -3.61 53.16 40.11
N ALA A 27 -4.32 52.22 40.73
CA ALA A 27 -3.70 51.08 41.41
C ALA A 27 -2.95 50.15 40.43
N LYS A 28 -1.61 50.09 40.54
CA LYS A 28 -0.78 49.19 39.72
C LYS A 28 -0.99 47.72 40.12
N SER A 29 -1.88 47.03 39.40
CA SER A 29 -2.05 45.58 39.49
C SER A 29 -0.77 44.84 39.07
N LYS A 30 0.04 44.43 40.05
CA LYS A 30 1.18 43.53 39.84
C LYS A 30 0.67 42.10 39.62
N ARG A 31 0.27 41.78 38.38
CA ARG A 31 0.01 40.39 37.98
C ARG A 31 1.29 39.57 38.19
N PRO A 32 1.27 38.44 38.92
CA PRO A 32 2.47 37.65 39.15
C PRO A 32 2.92 36.96 37.87
N ILE A 33 4.19 37.16 37.49
CA ILE A 33 4.86 36.45 36.39
C ILE A 33 5.31 35.05 36.83
N LEU A 34 5.43 34.83 38.15
CA LEU A 34 5.90 33.61 38.79
C LEU A 34 5.23 32.29 38.36
N PRO A 35 3.88 32.16 38.22
CA PRO A 35 3.26 30.87 37.85
C PRO A 35 3.62 30.43 36.42
N TRP A 36 3.86 31.37 35.51
CA TRP A 36 4.26 31.07 34.13
C TRP A 36 5.67 30.50 34.04
N LEU A 37 6.60 30.96 34.90
CA LEU A 37 7.94 30.37 35.00
C LEU A 37 7.88 28.92 35.49
N GLY A 38 7.01 28.61 36.45
CA GLY A 38 6.77 27.24 36.90
C GLY A 38 6.23 26.34 35.77
N LEU A 39 5.23 26.82 35.02
CA LEU A 39 4.67 26.10 33.88
C LEU A 39 5.71 25.83 32.78
N ILE A 40 6.54 26.83 32.44
CA ILE A 40 7.60 26.71 31.43
C ILE A 40 8.66 25.69 31.88
N LEU A 41 9.07 25.71 33.16
CA LEU A 41 10.04 24.75 33.69
C LEU A 41 9.49 23.31 33.68
N ILE A 42 8.20 23.12 33.99
CA ILE A 42 7.53 21.81 33.88
C ILE A 42 7.51 21.33 32.44
N LEU A 43 7.13 22.18 31.48
CA LEU A 43 7.08 21.84 30.05
C LEU A 43 8.48 21.53 29.48
N LEU A 44 9.51 22.26 29.90
CA LEU A 44 10.89 21.95 29.52
C LEU A 44 11.35 20.61 30.12
N ALA A 45 11.04 20.35 31.40
CA ALA A 45 11.38 19.08 32.05
C ALA A 45 10.68 17.88 31.39
N THR A 46 9.39 17.97 31.04
CA THR A 46 8.69 16.89 30.34
C THR A 46 9.21 16.68 28.92
N ASN A 47 9.52 17.74 28.17
CA ASN A 47 10.12 17.60 26.84
C ASN A 47 11.51 16.98 26.90
N ILE A 48 12.35 17.35 27.89
CA ILE A 48 13.67 16.74 28.11
C ILE A 48 13.54 15.26 28.51
N LEU A 49 12.57 14.91 29.37
CA LEU A 49 12.30 13.51 29.74
C LEU A 49 11.80 12.69 28.54
N SER A 50 10.88 13.22 27.73
CA SER A 50 10.41 12.57 26.51
C SER A 50 11.52 12.42 25.46
N TYR A 51 12.40 13.42 25.32
CA TYR A 51 13.56 13.34 24.43
C TYR A 51 14.57 12.28 24.90
N LEU A 52 14.98 12.31 26.18
CA LEU A 52 15.92 11.33 26.73
C LEU A 52 15.34 9.91 26.79
N GLY A 53 14.03 9.76 27.00
CA GLY A 53 13.31 8.49 26.92
C GLY A 53 13.23 7.98 25.48
N GLY A 54 12.82 8.83 24.54
CA GLY A 54 12.73 8.52 23.11
C GLY A 54 14.07 8.16 22.50
N SER A 55 15.14 8.91 22.80
CA SER A 55 16.51 8.57 22.36
C SER A 55 17.00 7.26 22.96
N ARG A 56 16.63 6.91 24.20
CA ARG A 56 16.97 5.59 24.78
C ARG A 56 16.20 4.45 24.13
N HIS A 57 14.93 4.66 23.78
CA HIS A 57 14.15 3.68 23.01
C HIS A 57 14.68 3.50 21.58
N SER A 58 15.02 4.60 20.91
CA SER A 58 15.54 4.61 19.53
C SER A 58 16.96 4.03 19.40
N LEU A 59 17.72 3.93 20.51
CA LEU A 59 19.02 3.24 20.55
C LEU A 59 18.89 1.76 20.95
N GLN A 60 17.66 1.26 21.14
CA GLN A 60 17.33 -0.14 21.38
C GLN A 60 16.67 -0.78 20.14
N GLU A 61 16.88 -0.22 18.95
CA GLU A 61 16.52 -0.84 17.68
C GLU A 61 17.45 -2.05 17.45
N SER A 62 16.90 -3.25 17.62
CA SER A 62 17.70 -4.48 17.68
C SER A 62 18.26 -4.84 16.31
N THR A 63 19.59 -4.74 16.14
CA THR A 63 20.30 -5.16 14.92
C THR A 63 20.47 -6.68 14.83
N ALA A 64 19.50 -7.44 15.35
CA ALA A 64 19.43 -8.88 15.17
C ALA A 64 18.72 -9.17 13.85
N GLU A 65 19.41 -9.82 12.91
CA GLU A 65 18.71 -10.53 11.84
C GLU A 65 17.77 -11.57 12.48
N PRO A 66 16.56 -11.79 11.93
CA PRO A 66 15.68 -12.85 12.40
C PRO A 66 16.39 -14.20 12.24
N ASP A 67 16.47 -15.00 13.32
CA ASP A 67 17.32 -16.19 13.41
C ASP A 67 17.07 -17.24 12.31
N ASN A 68 15.89 -17.21 11.66
CA ASN A 68 15.66 -17.74 10.31
C ASN A 68 14.63 -16.86 9.57
N PRO A 69 14.66 -16.81 8.22
CA PRO A 69 13.52 -16.34 7.44
C PRO A 69 12.33 -17.31 7.60
N ALA A 70 11.11 -16.77 7.46
CA ALA A 70 9.88 -17.57 7.47
C ALA A 70 9.94 -18.69 6.40
N TYR A 71 9.55 -19.92 6.75
CA TYR A 71 9.56 -21.05 5.83
C TYR A 71 8.68 -20.79 4.61
N TYR A 72 9.27 -20.78 3.42
CA TYR A 72 8.53 -20.70 2.16
C TYR A 72 8.16 -22.10 1.65
N LEU A 73 7.06 -22.20 0.90
CA LEU A 73 6.64 -23.45 0.27
C LEU A 73 7.74 -23.98 -0.65
N ASN A 74 8.24 -25.19 -0.37
CA ASN A 74 9.20 -25.86 -1.25
C ASN A 74 8.50 -26.36 -2.54
N VAL A 75 8.46 -25.49 -3.54
CA VAL A 75 7.96 -25.75 -4.90
C VAL A 75 9.11 -26.17 -5.81
N ASP A 76 8.91 -27.18 -6.65
CA ASP A 76 9.91 -27.60 -7.64
C ASP A 76 10.24 -26.51 -8.67
N THR A 77 11.40 -26.64 -9.31
CA THR A 77 11.82 -25.78 -10.41
C THR A 77 11.58 -26.48 -11.74
N THR A 78 10.82 -25.85 -12.63
CA THR A 78 10.48 -26.30 -13.97
C THR A 78 11.14 -25.41 -15.03
N LEU A 79 11.18 -25.86 -16.29
CA LEU A 79 11.76 -25.13 -17.41
C LEU A 79 10.66 -24.69 -18.38
N LYS A 80 10.58 -23.38 -18.66
CA LYS A 80 9.53 -22.78 -19.50
C LYS A 80 10.12 -21.76 -20.49
N PRO A 81 9.66 -21.70 -21.75
CA PRO A 81 10.02 -20.63 -22.68
C PRO A 81 9.27 -19.33 -22.33
N PHE A 82 9.94 -18.19 -22.38
CA PHE A 82 9.32 -16.87 -22.23
C PHE A 82 9.11 -16.22 -23.60
N ASN A 83 7.92 -16.41 -24.18
CA ASN A 83 7.56 -15.88 -25.50
C ASN A 83 7.18 -14.40 -25.43
N TRP A 84 7.68 -13.59 -26.36
CA TRP A 84 7.46 -12.13 -26.45
C TRP A 84 5.99 -11.76 -26.66
N THR A 85 5.23 -12.60 -27.36
CA THR A 85 3.77 -12.49 -27.50
C THR A 85 3.11 -13.81 -27.19
N THR A 86 1.98 -13.75 -26.48
CA THR A 86 1.13 -14.90 -26.14
C THR A 86 -0.35 -14.54 -26.32
N GLU A 87 -1.26 -15.48 -26.05
CA GLU A 87 -2.71 -15.22 -26.10
C GLU A 87 -3.15 -14.14 -25.09
N TYR A 88 -2.43 -14.00 -23.97
CA TYR A 88 -2.58 -12.91 -23.00
C TYR A 88 -2.19 -11.50 -23.53
N SER A 89 -1.64 -11.41 -24.76
CA SER A 89 -1.21 -10.16 -25.39
C SER A 89 -1.71 -9.99 -26.83
N SER A 90 -2.73 -10.73 -27.27
CA SER A 90 -3.16 -10.74 -28.69
C SER A 90 -3.92 -9.47 -29.09
N ALA A 91 -3.28 -8.62 -29.90
CA ALA A 91 -3.93 -7.45 -30.49
C ALA A 91 -5.03 -7.81 -31.51
N GLU A 92 -4.91 -8.96 -32.18
CA GLU A 92 -5.89 -9.43 -33.16
C GLU A 92 -7.17 -9.97 -32.49
N ASN A 93 -7.04 -10.57 -31.29
CA ASN A 93 -8.15 -11.12 -30.53
C ASN A 93 -8.24 -10.51 -29.12
N LYS A 94 -8.50 -9.20 -29.03
CA LYS A 94 -8.71 -8.50 -27.75
C LYS A 94 -9.81 -9.16 -26.91
N SER A 95 -10.88 -9.70 -27.51
CA SER A 95 -11.98 -10.33 -26.75
C SER A 95 -11.53 -11.58 -25.98
N HIS A 96 -10.77 -12.47 -26.62
CA HIS A 96 -10.20 -13.63 -25.94
C HIS A 96 -9.09 -13.23 -24.97
N THR A 97 -8.33 -12.18 -25.29
CA THR A 97 -7.34 -11.62 -24.35
C THR A 97 -8.03 -11.14 -23.07
N GLU A 98 -9.10 -10.34 -23.13
CA GLU A 98 -9.84 -9.93 -21.93
C GLU A 98 -10.40 -11.13 -21.17
N GLU A 99 -10.96 -12.14 -21.87
CA GLU A 99 -11.46 -13.38 -21.25
C GLU A 99 -10.38 -14.12 -20.44
N LEU A 100 -9.18 -14.32 -21.00
CA LEU A 100 -8.05 -14.95 -20.31
C LEU A 100 -7.62 -14.17 -19.06
N TRP A 101 -7.66 -12.83 -19.11
CA TRP A 101 -7.33 -11.98 -17.97
C TRP A 101 -8.45 -11.91 -16.92
N ASP A 102 -9.71 -11.93 -17.33
CA ASP A 102 -10.87 -11.95 -16.44
C ASP A 102 -10.99 -13.29 -15.69
N GLN A 103 -10.63 -14.42 -16.31
CA GLN A 103 -10.62 -15.75 -15.68
C GLN A 103 -9.63 -15.89 -14.51
N ILE A 104 -8.51 -15.17 -14.49
CA ILE A 104 -7.53 -15.25 -13.38
C ILE A 104 -8.19 -14.86 -12.04
N GLN A 105 -8.07 -15.70 -11.02
CA GLN A 105 -8.63 -15.50 -9.68
C GLN A 105 -7.51 -15.31 -8.63
N PRO A 106 -7.02 -14.08 -8.39
CA PRO A 106 -5.99 -13.84 -7.37
C PRO A 106 -6.42 -14.18 -5.94
N SER A 107 -7.73 -14.18 -5.68
CA SER A 107 -8.31 -14.56 -4.39
C SER A 107 -8.05 -16.01 -3.99
N HIS A 108 -7.76 -16.90 -4.96
CA HIS A 108 -7.39 -18.30 -4.70
C HIS A 108 -6.17 -18.42 -3.77
N GLY A 109 -5.25 -17.45 -3.82
CA GLY A 109 -4.05 -17.42 -2.99
C GLY A 109 -4.26 -17.11 -1.51
N PHE A 110 -5.49 -16.82 -1.06
CA PHE A 110 -5.78 -16.68 0.37
C PHE A 110 -5.90 -18.06 1.02
N ILE A 111 -4.98 -18.37 1.92
CA ILE A 111 -4.89 -19.64 2.64
C ILE A 111 -5.18 -19.47 4.13
N ALA A 112 -5.62 -20.53 4.78
CA ALA A 112 -5.88 -20.63 6.22
C ALA A 112 -5.17 -21.86 6.81
N VAL A 113 -4.09 -21.63 7.56
CA VAL A 113 -3.23 -22.67 8.16
C VAL A 113 -3.29 -22.60 9.69
N ASP A 114 -2.99 -23.70 10.38
CA ASP A 114 -2.95 -23.73 11.85
C ASP A 114 -1.95 -22.71 12.41
N ARG A 115 -2.38 -21.91 13.39
CA ARG A 115 -1.56 -20.82 13.94
C ARG A 115 -0.28 -21.34 14.59
N ASP A 116 -0.39 -22.38 15.41
CA ASP A 116 0.73 -23.02 16.11
C ASP A 116 1.76 -23.57 15.09
N TRP A 117 1.30 -24.17 13.98
CA TRP A 117 2.17 -24.65 12.90
C TRP A 117 2.86 -23.49 12.15
N ALA A 118 2.16 -22.38 11.94
CA ALA A 118 2.71 -21.18 11.31
C ALA A 118 3.77 -20.51 12.21
N GLU A 119 3.55 -20.49 13.53
CA GLU A 119 4.56 -20.05 14.51
C GLU A 119 5.79 -20.95 14.50
N ASP A 120 5.61 -22.28 14.47
CA ASP A 120 6.70 -23.27 14.25
C ASP A 120 7.43 -23.08 12.90
N GLN A 121 6.77 -22.48 11.89
CA GLN A 121 7.36 -22.14 10.58
C GLN A 121 8.05 -20.75 10.56
N GLY A 122 8.04 -20.01 11.67
CA GLY A 122 8.55 -18.64 11.75
C GLY A 122 7.71 -17.61 11.00
N TRP A 123 6.43 -17.90 10.72
CA TRP A 123 5.52 -16.97 10.05
C TRP A 123 5.03 -15.90 11.04
N PRO A 124 4.98 -14.60 10.65
CA PRO A 124 4.41 -13.55 11.51
C PRO A 124 2.94 -13.82 11.86
N GLU A 125 2.48 -13.40 13.04
CA GLU A 125 1.07 -13.52 13.40
C GLU A 125 0.17 -12.80 12.38
N SER A 126 -0.83 -13.52 11.87
CA SER A 126 -1.91 -12.97 11.05
C SER A 126 -3.28 -13.11 11.70
N MET A 127 -4.27 -12.44 11.12
CA MET A 127 -5.66 -12.48 11.54
C MET A 127 -6.25 -13.89 11.52
N TYR A 128 -7.21 -14.14 12.40
CA TYR A 128 -7.92 -15.42 12.45
C TYR A 128 -8.89 -15.60 11.28
N LEU A 129 -9.10 -16.85 10.84
CA LEU A 129 -10.19 -17.17 9.92
C LEU A 129 -11.54 -16.96 10.65
N PRO A 130 -12.53 -16.23 10.08
CA PRO A 130 -13.76 -15.90 10.81
C PRO A 130 -14.58 -17.11 11.28
N SER A 131 -14.47 -18.25 10.60
CA SER A 131 -15.12 -19.52 10.95
C SER A 131 -14.32 -20.41 11.91
N ASP A 132 -12.99 -20.24 11.99
CA ASP A 132 -12.11 -21.05 12.86
C ASP A 132 -10.93 -20.22 13.38
N LYS A 133 -10.94 -19.96 14.69
CA LYS A 133 -9.91 -19.13 15.34
C LYS A 133 -8.59 -19.86 15.59
N THR A 134 -8.51 -21.16 15.32
CA THR A 134 -7.23 -21.91 15.34
C THR A 134 -6.42 -21.68 14.05
N LYS A 135 -7.06 -21.18 12.98
CA LYS A 135 -6.41 -20.87 11.70
C LYS A 135 -6.01 -19.39 11.60
N GLY A 136 -4.82 -19.13 11.07
CA GLY A 136 -4.38 -17.81 10.61
C GLY A 136 -4.53 -17.68 9.10
N VAL A 137 -5.03 -16.54 8.62
CA VAL A 137 -5.24 -16.28 7.18
C VAL A 137 -4.03 -15.56 6.58
N TYR A 138 -3.49 -16.07 5.49
CA TYR A 138 -2.35 -15.49 4.77
C TYR A 138 -2.67 -15.36 3.28
N LEU A 139 -2.00 -14.46 2.57
CA LEU A 139 -2.04 -14.36 1.12
C LEU A 139 -0.69 -14.79 0.55
N LEU A 140 -0.70 -15.81 -0.33
CA LEU A 140 0.47 -16.25 -1.06
C LEU A 140 0.98 -15.14 -1.99
N GLU A 141 2.27 -14.80 -1.85
CA GLU A 141 2.87 -13.62 -2.49
C GLU A 141 2.72 -13.62 -4.03
N ALA A 142 2.87 -14.78 -4.67
CA ALA A 142 2.68 -14.97 -6.11
C ALA A 142 1.27 -14.55 -6.59
N TYR A 143 0.23 -14.86 -5.82
CA TYR A 143 -1.14 -14.43 -6.13
C TYR A 143 -1.36 -12.93 -5.84
N HIS A 144 -0.66 -12.36 -4.86
CA HIS A 144 -0.65 -10.90 -4.67
C HIS A 144 -0.05 -10.17 -5.88
N TYR A 145 0.98 -10.73 -6.53
CA TYR A 145 1.52 -10.15 -7.76
C TYR A 145 0.61 -10.33 -8.98
N LEU A 146 -0.13 -11.45 -9.09
CA LEU A 146 -1.19 -11.59 -10.09
C LEU A 146 -2.33 -10.58 -9.88
N HIS A 147 -2.73 -10.32 -8.62
CA HIS A 147 -3.67 -9.26 -8.26
C HIS A 147 -3.17 -7.89 -8.73
N CYS A 148 -1.94 -7.53 -8.36
CA CYS A 148 -1.31 -6.29 -8.79
C CYS A 148 -1.28 -6.16 -10.32
N LEU A 149 -0.85 -7.22 -11.04
CA LEU A 149 -0.74 -7.21 -12.49
C LEU A 149 -2.10 -7.08 -13.19
N LYS A 150 -3.13 -7.79 -12.71
CA LYS A 150 -4.51 -7.70 -13.23
C LYS A 150 -5.09 -6.29 -13.06
N ILE A 151 -4.88 -5.66 -11.90
CA ILE A 151 -5.31 -4.27 -11.66
C ILE A 151 -4.53 -3.28 -12.52
N LEU A 152 -3.18 -3.38 -12.57
CA LEU A 152 -2.33 -2.51 -13.39
C LEU A 152 -2.75 -2.55 -14.87
N ARG A 153 -2.95 -3.75 -15.43
CA ARG A 153 -3.45 -3.94 -16.79
C ARG A 153 -4.83 -3.31 -16.97
N LYS A 154 -5.78 -3.62 -16.09
CA LYS A 154 -7.18 -3.20 -16.24
C LYS A 154 -7.31 -1.68 -16.19
N THR A 155 -6.70 -1.04 -15.18
CA THR A 155 -6.69 0.43 -15.06
C THR A 155 -5.94 1.11 -16.20
N PHE A 156 -4.87 0.51 -16.75
CA PHE A 156 -4.22 1.02 -17.97
C PHE A 156 -5.17 1.03 -19.17
N TRP A 157 -5.85 -0.08 -19.46
CA TRP A 157 -6.79 -0.13 -20.59
C TRP A 157 -8.08 0.65 -20.35
N GLU A 158 -8.52 0.83 -19.11
CA GLU A 158 -9.60 1.76 -18.77
C GLU A 158 -9.19 3.21 -19.10
N ALA A 159 -7.97 3.62 -18.74
CA ALA A 159 -7.44 4.95 -19.08
C ALA A 159 -7.27 5.15 -20.61
N VAL A 160 -6.73 4.15 -21.33
CA VAL A 160 -6.50 4.21 -22.78
C VAL A 160 -7.79 4.18 -23.58
N ASP A 161 -8.75 3.32 -23.23
CA ASP A 161 -10.06 3.24 -23.89
C ASP A 161 -11.02 4.38 -23.44
N GLY A 162 -10.61 5.27 -22.52
CA GLY A 162 -11.41 6.40 -22.03
C GLY A 162 -12.61 6.01 -21.16
N LYS A 163 -12.54 4.86 -20.48
CA LYS A 163 -13.62 4.27 -19.67
C LYS A 163 -13.61 4.80 -18.23
N PRO A 164 -14.74 4.73 -17.50
CA PRO A 164 -14.73 4.81 -16.05
C PRO A 164 -13.85 3.71 -15.44
N TYR A 165 -13.10 4.03 -14.39
CA TYR A 165 -12.29 3.05 -13.68
C TYR A 165 -13.15 2.09 -12.85
N THR A 166 -12.85 0.79 -12.89
CA THR A 166 -13.54 -0.21 -12.06
C THR A 166 -13.25 0.00 -10.57
N HIS A 167 -11.98 0.17 -10.20
CA HIS A 167 -11.58 0.29 -8.81
C HIS A 167 -11.69 1.72 -8.28
N HIS A 168 -12.19 1.88 -7.06
CA HIS A 168 -12.17 3.15 -6.35
C HIS A 168 -10.72 3.58 -6.02
N THR A 169 -10.45 4.89 -6.04
CA THR A 169 -9.12 5.50 -5.81
C THR A 169 -7.96 4.81 -6.57
N PRO A 170 -8.05 4.64 -7.91
CA PRO A 170 -7.14 3.79 -8.66
C PRO A 170 -5.68 4.22 -8.51
N GLY A 171 -5.37 5.52 -8.53
CA GLY A 171 -4.00 6.02 -8.37
C GLY A 171 -3.29 5.60 -7.07
N ALA A 172 -4.03 5.39 -5.97
CA ALA A 172 -3.45 4.90 -4.72
C ALA A 172 -3.11 3.40 -4.81
N HIS A 173 -4.01 2.60 -5.37
CA HIS A 173 -3.80 1.16 -5.59
C HIS A 173 -2.66 0.92 -6.60
N MET A 174 -2.66 1.65 -7.71
CA MET A 174 -1.60 1.59 -8.74
C MET A 174 -0.22 1.90 -8.16
N ASN A 175 -0.08 2.94 -7.33
CA ASN A 175 1.19 3.26 -6.67
C ASN A 175 1.71 2.12 -5.79
N HIS A 176 0.82 1.43 -5.06
CA HIS A 176 1.18 0.23 -4.30
C HIS A 176 1.61 -0.92 -5.23
N CYS A 177 0.83 -1.23 -6.26
CA CYS A 177 1.14 -2.30 -7.21
C CYS A 177 2.49 -2.09 -7.92
N PHE A 178 2.82 -0.86 -8.31
CA PHE A 178 4.12 -0.54 -8.91
C PHE A 178 5.29 -0.76 -7.95
N ASP A 179 5.17 -0.35 -6.69
CA ASP A 179 6.25 -0.56 -5.71
C ASP A 179 6.35 -2.02 -5.27
N ALA A 180 5.23 -2.73 -5.13
CA ALA A 180 5.20 -4.16 -4.81
C ALA A 180 5.93 -5.00 -5.88
N LEU A 181 5.67 -4.75 -7.18
CA LEU A 181 6.39 -5.40 -8.27
C LEU A 181 7.86 -4.98 -8.35
N ARG A 182 8.20 -3.71 -8.04
CA ARG A 182 9.60 -3.26 -7.94
C ARG A 182 10.34 -4.00 -6.83
N GLN A 183 9.73 -4.16 -5.65
CA GLN A 183 10.30 -4.92 -4.54
C GLN A 183 10.49 -6.39 -4.93
N TYR A 184 9.49 -7.01 -5.56
CA TYR A 184 9.57 -8.40 -6.04
C TYR A 184 10.75 -8.64 -6.99
N VAL A 185 10.92 -7.79 -8.01
CA VAL A 185 12.00 -7.90 -9.01
C VAL A 185 13.40 -7.74 -8.39
N ILE A 186 13.52 -6.99 -7.29
CA ILE A 186 14.79 -6.83 -6.56
C ILE A 186 15.05 -8.01 -5.62
N CYS A 187 14.00 -8.57 -5.01
CA CYS A 187 14.10 -9.78 -4.19
C CYS A 187 14.43 -11.03 -5.03
N ASN A 188 13.73 -11.17 -6.17
CA ASN A 188 13.84 -12.28 -7.11
C ASN A 188 14.58 -11.83 -8.38
N ALA A 189 15.79 -11.29 -8.20
CA ALA A 189 16.61 -10.77 -9.29
C ALA A 189 17.16 -11.89 -10.20
N ASP A 190 16.37 -12.32 -11.19
CA ASP A 190 16.82 -13.26 -12.23
C ASP A 190 18.05 -12.69 -12.96
N THR A 191 19.09 -13.50 -13.09
CA THR A 191 20.36 -13.17 -13.74
C THR A 191 20.53 -13.87 -15.09
N THR A 192 19.48 -14.55 -15.57
CA THR A 192 19.42 -15.20 -16.88
C THR A 192 19.76 -14.21 -18.01
N PRO A 193 20.88 -14.38 -18.74
CA PRO A 193 21.28 -13.46 -19.78
C PRO A 193 20.40 -13.65 -21.01
N LEU A 194 19.54 -12.67 -21.33
CA LEU A 194 18.69 -12.71 -22.51
C LEU A 194 19.53 -12.55 -23.79
N TYR A 195 19.31 -13.41 -24.78
CA TYR A 195 19.87 -13.21 -26.12
C TYR A 195 19.19 -12.01 -26.82
N THR A 196 19.84 -11.40 -27.81
CA THR A 196 19.22 -10.35 -28.64
C THR A 196 19.87 -10.23 -30.02
N PHE A 197 19.09 -9.83 -31.04
CA PHE A 197 19.58 -9.57 -32.39
C PHE A 197 19.36 -8.12 -32.86
N GLY A 198 18.93 -7.21 -31.97
CA GLY A 198 18.64 -5.81 -32.29
C GLY A 198 17.23 -5.55 -32.84
N ASP A 199 16.35 -6.55 -32.70
CA ASP A 199 14.97 -6.68 -33.16
C ASP A 199 13.92 -6.37 -32.08
N PHE A 200 14.36 -5.97 -30.88
CA PHE A 200 13.57 -5.68 -29.67
C PHE A 200 12.90 -6.89 -28.99
N THR A 201 13.04 -8.10 -29.54
CA THR A 201 12.52 -9.37 -29.02
C THR A 201 13.58 -10.12 -28.18
N ALA A 202 14.18 -9.44 -27.21
CA ALA A 202 15.27 -10.00 -26.41
C ALA A 202 14.79 -11.17 -25.53
N GLY A 203 15.40 -12.35 -25.69
CA GLY A 203 15.04 -13.58 -24.97
C GLY A 203 13.74 -14.25 -25.44
N ASP A 204 13.19 -13.93 -26.61
CA ASP A 204 11.94 -14.52 -27.10
C ASP A 204 12.02 -16.07 -27.22
N GLY A 205 11.18 -16.78 -26.46
CA GLY A 205 11.22 -18.24 -26.38
C GLY A 205 12.47 -18.80 -25.69
N GLN A 206 13.29 -17.96 -25.05
CA GLN A 206 14.39 -18.40 -24.21
C GLN A 206 13.83 -19.13 -22.98
N VAL A 207 14.49 -20.22 -22.59
CA VAL A 207 14.05 -21.06 -21.47
C VAL A 207 14.56 -20.50 -20.15
N HIS A 208 13.62 -20.19 -19.24
CA HIS A 208 13.89 -19.76 -17.86
C HIS A 208 13.69 -20.92 -16.87
N GLN A 209 14.26 -20.77 -15.67
CA GLN A 209 13.99 -21.60 -14.51
C GLN A 209 12.84 -20.99 -13.71
N CYS A 210 11.67 -21.61 -13.78
CA CYS A 210 10.43 -21.13 -13.14
C CYS A 210 10.06 -22.01 -11.96
N LYS A 211 9.22 -21.51 -11.04
CA LYS A 211 8.54 -22.37 -10.07
C LYS A 211 7.32 -23.02 -10.71
N ASP A 212 7.09 -24.29 -10.35
CA ASP A 212 5.93 -25.05 -10.82
C ASP A 212 4.63 -24.46 -10.28
N TRP A 213 3.89 -23.78 -11.16
CA TRP A 213 2.62 -23.13 -10.78
C TRP A 213 1.56 -24.14 -10.30
N SER A 214 1.61 -25.38 -10.77
CA SER A 214 0.63 -26.40 -10.39
C SER A 214 0.72 -26.76 -8.89
N GLN A 215 1.93 -26.75 -8.33
CA GLN A 215 2.17 -27.00 -6.90
C GLN A 215 1.80 -25.79 -6.03
N VAL A 216 1.99 -24.57 -6.54
CA VAL A 216 1.50 -23.33 -5.91
C VAL A 216 -0.03 -23.36 -5.80
N ARG A 217 -0.72 -23.73 -6.89
CA ARG A 217 -2.17 -23.92 -6.93
C ARG A 217 -2.65 -25.07 -6.05
N GLU A 218 -2.00 -26.23 -6.07
CA GLU A 218 -2.39 -27.36 -5.20
C GLU A 218 -2.29 -26.95 -3.72
N TYR A 219 -1.23 -26.27 -3.32
CA TYR A 219 -1.08 -25.77 -1.95
C TYR A 219 -2.13 -24.71 -1.59
N ALA A 220 -2.45 -23.80 -2.51
CA ALA A 220 -3.51 -22.81 -2.32
C ALA A 220 -4.90 -23.48 -2.16
N THR A 221 -5.27 -24.35 -3.09
CA THR A 221 -6.50 -25.16 -3.07
C THR A 221 -6.63 -25.95 -1.76
N LYS A 222 -5.58 -26.68 -1.37
CA LYS A 222 -5.56 -27.55 -0.19
C LYS A 222 -5.73 -26.81 1.13
N ASN A 223 -5.28 -25.56 1.19
CA ASN A 223 -5.31 -24.74 2.40
C ASN A 223 -6.23 -23.52 2.26
N THR A 224 -7.20 -23.52 1.33
CA THR A 224 -8.00 -22.33 1.00
C THR A 224 -8.69 -21.69 2.22
N ALA A 225 -8.64 -20.36 2.31
CA ALA A 225 -9.41 -19.59 3.29
C ALA A 225 -10.89 -19.39 2.88
N CYS A 226 -11.29 -19.87 1.70
CA CYS A 226 -12.60 -19.61 1.09
C CYS A 226 -12.93 -18.11 1.06
N TYR A 227 -12.05 -17.34 0.41
CA TYR A 227 -12.12 -15.89 0.27
C TYR A 227 -12.47 -15.49 -1.17
N ARG A 228 -13.45 -14.59 -1.34
CA ARG A 228 -13.75 -13.93 -2.62
C ARG A 228 -13.21 -12.49 -2.66
N ASP A 229 -12.75 -12.04 -3.82
CA ASP A 229 -12.48 -10.60 -4.04
C ASP A 229 -13.80 -9.79 -4.23
N SER A 230 -13.73 -8.47 -4.10
CA SER A 230 -14.85 -7.55 -4.34
C SER A 230 -14.36 -6.18 -4.83
N VAL A 231 -14.99 -5.68 -5.89
CA VAL A 231 -14.80 -4.30 -6.37
C VAL A 231 -15.47 -3.30 -5.41
N ASP A 232 -16.67 -3.64 -4.93
CA ASP A 232 -17.39 -2.86 -3.93
C ASP A 232 -16.74 -3.02 -2.55
N HIS A 233 -16.68 -1.93 -1.77
CA HIS A 233 -16.07 -1.92 -0.44
C HIS A 233 -17.00 -2.54 0.62
N ILE A 234 -17.00 -3.87 0.67
CA ILE A 234 -17.76 -4.67 1.66
C ILE A 234 -16.94 -4.90 2.95
N PRO A 235 -17.58 -5.23 4.09
CA PRO A 235 -16.87 -5.58 5.31
C PRO A 235 -16.00 -6.84 5.14
N LEU A 236 -14.79 -6.84 5.72
CA LEU A 236 -13.81 -7.92 5.59
C LEU A 236 -14.40 -9.34 5.85
N GLY A 237 -15.30 -9.48 6.82
CA GLY A 237 -15.96 -10.76 7.12
C GLY A 237 -16.86 -11.30 6.01
N GLU A 238 -17.39 -10.45 5.13
CA GLU A 238 -18.27 -10.84 4.02
C GLU A 238 -17.51 -11.35 2.79
N HIS A 239 -16.16 -11.28 2.80
CA HIS A 239 -15.33 -11.96 1.82
C HIS A 239 -15.19 -13.47 2.11
N PHE A 240 -15.44 -13.93 3.34
CA PHE A 240 -15.19 -15.31 3.77
C PHE A 240 -16.40 -16.23 3.63
N GLY A 241 -16.14 -17.53 3.48
CA GLY A 241 -17.16 -18.56 3.27
C GLY A 241 -17.48 -18.83 1.80
N PHE A 242 -16.69 -18.29 0.88
CA PHE A 242 -16.83 -18.44 -0.57
C PHE A 242 -15.60 -19.16 -1.12
N CYS A 243 -15.67 -20.49 -1.21
CA CYS A 243 -14.62 -21.30 -1.81
C CYS A 243 -14.76 -21.31 -3.34
N ASP A 244 -13.65 -21.28 -4.06
CA ASP A 244 -13.59 -21.60 -5.48
C ASP A 244 -13.62 -23.14 -5.72
N ASP A 245 -13.43 -23.57 -6.96
CA ASP A 245 -13.45 -24.97 -7.40
C ASP A 245 -12.06 -25.63 -7.47
N GLY A 246 -11.02 -24.98 -6.99
CA GLY A 246 -9.62 -25.36 -7.17
C GLY A 246 -8.96 -24.75 -8.42
N GLY A 247 -9.71 -23.99 -9.23
CA GLY A 247 -9.20 -23.30 -10.42
C GLY A 247 -8.88 -21.83 -10.16
N ASP A 248 -7.63 -21.42 -10.42
CA ASP A 248 -7.22 -20.00 -10.34
C ASP A 248 -7.23 -19.25 -11.69
N GLY A 249 -7.66 -19.89 -12.78
CA GLY A 249 -7.71 -19.31 -14.12
C GLY A 249 -6.36 -18.99 -14.79
N VAL A 250 -5.23 -19.36 -14.19
CA VAL A 250 -3.90 -19.19 -14.79
C VAL A 250 -3.62 -20.33 -15.76
N ILE A 251 -3.41 -20.02 -17.04
CA ILE A 251 -3.06 -21.00 -18.06
C ILE A 251 -1.56 -20.87 -18.36
N GLU A 252 -0.79 -21.88 -17.98
CA GLU A 252 0.59 -22.01 -18.44
C GLU A 252 0.60 -22.40 -19.93
N LEU A 253 0.94 -21.44 -20.78
CA LEU A 253 1.23 -21.70 -22.19
C LEU A 253 2.61 -22.35 -22.32
N GLY A 254 2.74 -23.32 -23.24
CA GLY A 254 3.91 -24.18 -23.41
C GLY A 254 4.83 -23.80 -24.57
#